data_AF-K5VMC7-F1
#
_entry.id   AF-K5VMC7-F1
#
_cell.length_a   1.000
_cell.length_b   1.000
_cell.length_c   1.000
_cell.angle_alpha   90.00
_cell.angle_beta   90.00
_cell.angle_gamma   90.00
#
_symmetry.space_group_name_H-M   'P 1'
#
loop_
_entity.id
_entity.type
_entity.pdbx_description
1 polymer ?
#
loop_
_entity_poly.entity_id
_entity_poly.type
_entity_poly.pdbx_seq_one_letter_code
_entity_poly.pdbx_strand_id
1 'polypeptide(L)'
;MVRHPRVTFRSPVYLIIYVDDDEGAAHLHELSKLAEKDPEFYTYLQENDKELLEFDPDSMDANEDGDDEYEEEVEDEEMASVPELTKNILQNWQKAILEHRSLRALRKLLIAFRSAVHMNEEDQVVAWSINHSTVYNKLVTTAFKYTPVVLTHHCPHKTLPDGRFKSPTQNHKWKTLQKLILSYFHNVMQLLTQLTDNELLVMALSETAKLVPYVTSSRKAIKVYLKACLDLWSSSEDKVRIAAFLCVRKLASSTDTSLLDMALKNTYITLVRACKQTSAHSLPSINLMKNSASELYTIDHAAAYQRAFGYIRQLAILLRNSIKTRSKESYKQVYNWQYVHCVDFWAIVLARACDRQSEAARGGESELRPLIYPLVQVSLGAVKLIPNARSYPYHLQLSRSLLHLSQHTHTYIPLAPTLLPMIVTPLTSSFNKGGSLRPLDFETTLRAPQQYLKTRVYGEGVVDEACSVLAEYLASVPVHASVAFPEVTVPVLAALRHAIKAAYKFTGNGKDKKGKSKGKEAVTVKALVDRVEESVKWVEDRRKGVSFAPEKLDEVHRWENNVKTEETPLGKFVRVQRKAKENRRRLMEKVCSSIGGKMLN
;
A
#
# COMPACT_ATOMS: atom_id res chain seq x y z
N MET A 1 50.87 -40.07 36.82
CA MET A 1 49.72 -39.76 37.70
C MET A 1 48.90 -38.68 37.02
N VAL A 2 48.03 -39.04 36.08
CA VAL A 2 46.57 -39.17 36.27
C VAL A 2 45.95 -37.93 36.92
N ARG A 3 45.23 -37.13 36.12
CA ARG A 3 43.96 -36.49 36.50
C ARG A 3 43.15 -36.12 35.25
N HIS A 4 41.86 -36.44 35.32
CA HIS A 4 40.87 -36.54 34.25
C HIS A 4 40.53 -35.24 33.47
N PRO A 5 39.97 -35.36 32.24
CA PRO A 5 39.32 -34.27 31.53
C PRO A 5 37.87 -34.08 32.02
N ARG A 6 37.47 -32.83 32.27
CA ARG A 6 36.05 -32.46 32.45
C ARG A 6 35.40 -32.27 31.08
N VAL A 7 34.43 -33.13 30.79
CA VAL A 7 33.44 -32.98 29.72
C VAL A 7 32.43 -31.91 30.16
N THR A 8 32.18 -30.90 29.33
CA THR A 8 30.97 -30.07 29.41
C THR A 8 30.29 -30.06 28.05
N PHE A 9 29.08 -30.62 28.03
CA PHE A 9 28.14 -30.59 26.93
C PHE A 9 27.80 -29.13 26.56
N ARG A 10 28.01 -28.74 25.31
CA ARG A 10 27.35 -27.56 24.71
C ARG A 10 26.04 -28.01 24.09
N SER A 11 24.92 -27.67 24.74
CA SER A 11 23.59 -27.59 24.13
C SER A 11 23.33 -26.13 23.73
N PRO A 12 22.58 -25.84 22.65
CA PRO A 12 22.42 -24.50 22.11
C PRO A 12 21.47 -23.67 22.96
N VAL A 13 21.93 -22.51 23.43
CA VAL A 13 21.06 -21.48 24.02
C VAL A 13 20.41 -20.73 22.86
N TYR A 14 19.10 -20.86 22.74
CA TYR A 14 18.24 -20.01 21.93
C TYR A 14 18.38 -18.57 22.44
N LEU A 15 18.89 -17.67 21.59
CA LEU A 15 18.85 -16.24 21.85
C LEU A 15 17.49 -15.72 21.40
N ILE A 16 16.59 -15.60 22.37
CA ILE A 16 15.35 -14.85 22.30
C ILE A 16 15.73 -13.39 22.04
N ILE A 17 15.20 -12.81 20.96
CA ILE A 17 15.38 -11.40 20.62
C ILE A 17 14.54 -10.60 21.62
N TYR A 18 15.20 -9.99 22.60
CA TYR A 18 14.68 -8.77 23.23
C TYR A 18 14.85 -7.63 22.21
N VAL A 19 13.76 -6.90 22.01
CA VAL A 19 13.73 -5.63 21.28
C VAL A 19 14.38 -4.58 22.18
N ASP A 20 15.47 -3.97 21.72
CA ASP A 20 16.01 -2.74 22.32
C ASP A 20 15.41 -1.54 21.56
N ASP A 21 14.80 -0.63 22.34
CA ASP A 21 14.08 0.61 21.97
C ASP A 21 14.98 1.74 21.40
N ASP A 22 15.99 1.44 20.56
CA ASP A 22 17.02 2.43 20.17
C ASP A 22 16.92 2.95 18.72
N GLU A 23 15.80 2.75 18.00
CA GLU A 23 15.61 3.31 16.64
C GLU A 23 15.19 4.80 16.65
N GLY A 24 14.58 5.31 17.72
CA GLY A 24 14.21 6.73 17.88
C GLY A 24 15.39 7.65 18.22
N ALA A 25 16.33 7.20 19.05
CA ALA A 25 17.51 8.00 19.43
C ALA A 25 18.51 8.18 18.28
N ALA A 26 18.58 7.22 17.35
CA ALA A 26 19.41 7.31 16.15
C ALA A 26 18.93 8.41 15.19
N HIS A 27 17.61 8.62 15.07
CA HIS A 27 17.02 9.68 14.25
C HIS A 27 17.31 11.08 14.82
N LEU A 28 17.21 11.24 16.14
CA LEU A 28 17.53 12.49 16.84
C LEU A 28 19.03 12.86 16.72
N HIS A 29 19.91 11.85 16.76
CA HIS A 29 21.35 12.04 16.58
C HIS A 29 21.74 12.35 15.11
N GLU A 30 20.98 11.85 14.13
CA GLU A 30 21.18 12.22 12.71
C GLU A 30 20.71 13.65 12.40
N LEU A 31 19.66 14.13 13.07
CA LEU A 31 19.17 15.51 12.99
C LEU A 31 20.17 16.52 13.58
N SER A 32 20.79 16.23 14.73
CA SER A 32 21.83 17.09 15.30
C SER A 32 23.08 17.18 14.43
N LYS A 33 23.47 16.07 13.79
CA LYS A 33 24.55 16.04 12.78
C LYS A 33 24.20 16.76 11.48
N LEU A 34 22.91 16.94 11.16
CA LEU A 34 22.46 17.68 9.99
C LEU A 34 22.59 19.20 10.22
N ALA A 35 22.27 19.67 11.43
CA ALA A 35 22.48 21.06 11.85
C ALA A 35 23.95 21.48 11.76
N GLU A 36 24.88 20.57 12.06
CA GLU A 36 26.33 20.82 11.96
C GLU A 36 26.87 20.81 10.52
N LYS A 37 26.24 20.06 9.60
CA LYS A 37 26.77 19.82 8.24
C LYS A 37 26.15 20.71 7.16
N ASP A 38 24.99 21.31 7.40
CA ASP A 38 24.27 22.15 6.42
C ASP A 38 23.28 23.11 7.14
N PRO A 39 23.78 24.17 7.81
CA PRO A 39 22.95 25.04 8.65
C PRO A 39 21.91 25.85 7.86
N GLU A 40 22.17 26.23 6.61
CA GLU A 40 21.19 26.91 5.75
C GLU A 40 19.99 26.00 5.43
N PHE A 41 20.25 24.71 5.20
CA PHE A 41 19.18 23.72 4.96
C PHE A 41 18.39 23.40 6.23
N TYR A 42 19.05 23.37 7.39
CA TYR A 42 18.39 23.14 8.69
C TYR A 42 17.46 24.30 9.07
N THR A 43 17.91 25.55 8.91
CA THR A 43 17.08 26.75 9.11
C THR A 43 15.92 26.80 8.13
N TYR A 44 16.16 26.48 6.85
CA TYR A 44 15.10 26.34 5.85
C TYR A 44 14.05 25.28 6.21
N LEU A 45 14.46 24.15 6.83
CA LEU A 45 13.56 23.11 7.34
C LEU A 45 12.75 23.56 8.56
N GLN A 46 13.36 24.32 9.49
CA GLN A 46 12.65 24.87 10.65
C GLN A 46 11.59 25.90 10.27
N GLU A 47 11.88 26.74 9.28
CA GLU A 47 10.98 27.83 8.86
C GLU A 47 9.83 27.36 7.97
N ASN A 48 10.05 26.33 7.16
CA ASN A 48 9.07 25.91 6.14
C ASN A 48 8.32 24.61 6.49
N ASP A 49 8.83 23.77 7.40
CA ASP A 49 8.26 22.43 7.61
C ASP A 49 8.59 21.82 8.98
N LYS A 50 8.13 22.46 10.06
CA LYS A 50 8.40 22.04 11.46
C LYS A 50 7.87 20.63 11.79
N GLU A 51 6.82 20.18 11.11
CA GLU A 51 6.22 18.83 11.27
C GLU A 51 7.16 17.69 10.79
N LEU A 52 8.12 17.99 9.91
CA LEU A 52 9.10 17.02 9.37
C LEU A 52 10.27 16.78 10.34
N LEU A 53 10.50 17.70 11.27
CA LEU A 53 11.52 17.62 12.32
C LEU A 53 11.03 16.86 13.57
N GLU A 54 9.71 16.83 13.77
CA GLU A 54 9.04 16.22 14.94
C GLU A 54 8.37 14.87 14.57
N PHE A 55 8.81 14.21 13.49
CA PHE A 55 8.33 12.87 13.16
C PHE A 55 9.05 11.83 14.02
N ASP A 56 8.50 11.59 15.20
CA ASP A 56 8.79 10.42 16.01
C ASP A 56 7.70 9.35 15.79
N PRO A 57 7.99 8.25 15.07
CA PRO A 57 7.02 7.19 14.81
C PRO A 57 6.54 6.46 16.07
N ASP A 58 7.24 6.60 17.20
CA ASP A 58 6.90 6.02 18.51
C ASP A 58 6.15 7.00 19.43
N SER A 59 6.20 8.32 19.16
CA SER A 59 5.45 9.34 19.93
C SER A 59 3.92 9.27 19.77
N MET A 60 3.41 8.41 18.89
CA MET A 60 1.97 8.14 18.79
C MET A 60 1.49 7.09 19.80
N ASP A 61 2.37 6.53 20.63
CA ASP A 61 2.05 5.57 21.70
C ASP A 61 2.18 6.15 23.12
N ALA A 62 2.33 7.47 23.23
CA ALA A 62 2.00 8.17 24.47
C ALA A 62 0.47 8.20 24.59
N ASN A 63 -0.09 7.15 25.19
CA ASN A 63 -1.35 7.23 25.91
C ASN A 63 -1.21 8.36 26.94
N GLU A 64 -1.58 9.59 26.55
CA GLU A 64 -2.15 10.52 27.51
C GLU A 64 -3.51 9.93 27.90
N ASP A 65 -3.47 9.02 28.88
CA ASP A 65 -4.57 8.72 29.79
C ASP A 65 -4.94 10.02 30.50
N GLY A 66 -5.65 10.89 29.77
CA GLY A 66 -6.61 11.81 30.34
C GLY A 66 -7.83 10.98 30.71
N ASP A 67 -7.71 10.38 31.89
CA ASP A 67 -8.76 9.71 32.63
C ASP A 67 -9.92 10.70 32.80
N ASP A 68 -10.90 10.61 31.90
CA ASP A 68 -12.24 11.08 32.22
C ASP A 68 -12.93 9.84 32.78
N GLU A 69 -12.74 9.57 34.07
CA GLU A 69 -13.58 8.65 34.82
C GLU A 69 -15.04 9.12 34.65
N TYR A 70 -15.76 8.45 33.75
CA TYR A 70 -17.19 8.64 33.56
C TYR A 70 -17.93 7.77 34.57
N GLU A 71 -17.85 8.16 35.85
CA GLU A 71 -18.83 7.76 36.86
C GLU A 71 -20.15 8.49 36.54
N GLU A 72 -21.05 7.83 35.81
CA GLU A 72 -22.47 8.12 36.02
C GLU A 72 -22.80 7.51 37.39
N GLU A 73 -23.09 8.38 38.38
CA GLU A 73 -23.69 8.00 39.66
C GLU A 73 -24.84 7.03 39.38
N VAL A 74 -24.60 5.75 39.65
CA VAL A 74 -25.66 4.77 39.77
C VAL A 74 -26.31 5.12 41.09
N GLU A 75 -27.52 5.69 41.06
CA GLU A 75 -28.31 5.89 42.27
C GLU A 75 -28.33 4.56 43.04
N ASP A 76 -27.73 4.58 44.23
CA ASP A 76 -27.70 3.49 45.19
C ASP A 76 -29.13 3.09 45.58
N GLU A 77 -29.70 2.15 44.83
CA GLU A 77 -30.82 1.33 45.31
C GLU A 77 -30.26 -0.06 45.63
N GLU A 78 -30.22 -0.33 46.94
CA GLU A 78 -30.01 -1.58 47.68
C GLU A 78 -29.94 -2.89 46.85
N MET A 79 -28.94 -3.72 47.18
CA MET A 79 -28.70 -5.10 46.70
C MET A 79 -29.99 -5.90 46.35
N ALA A 80 -30.48 -5.70 45.14
CA ALA A 80 -31.29 -6.66 44.41
C ALA A 80 -30.37 -7.33 43.38
N SER A 81 -30.41 -8.67 43.29
CA SER A 81 -29.68 -9.44 42.29
C SER A 81 -29.71 -8.74 40.92
N VAL A 82 -28.53 -8.53 40.31
CA VAL A 82 -28.41 -7.86 39.00
C VAL A 82 -29.44 -8.46 38.03
N PRO A 83 -30.36 -7.66 37.47
CA PRO A 83 -31.46 -8.18 36.69
C PRO A 83 -30.97 -8.94 35.45
N GLU A 84 -31.55 -10.12 35.21
CA GLU A 84 -31.20 -10.95 34.05
C GLU A 84 -31.83 -10.43 32.77
N LEU A 85 -31.01 -10.25 31.73
CA LEU A 85 -31.49 -9.83 30.42
C LEU A 85 -32.08 -11.03 29.65
N THR A 86 -33.38 -10.96 29.33
CA THR A 86 -34.07 -12.00 28.55
C THR A 86 -34.41 -11.54 27.13
N LYS A 87 -34.63 -12.51 26.22
CA LYS A 87 -35.04 -12.23 24.83
C LYS A 87 -36.34 -11.41 24.74
N ASN A 88 -37.27 -11.62 25.67
CA ASN A 88 -38.56 -10.91 25.70
C ASN A 88 -38.37 -9.43 26.01
N ILE A 89 -37.47 -9.09 26.94
CA ILE A 89 -37.13 -7.70 27.27
C ILE A 89 -36.54 -7.00 26.03
N LEU A 90 -35.60 -7.65 25.35
CA LEU A 90 -35.01 -7.14 24.12
C LEU A 90 -36.04 -6.92 23.00
N GLN A 91 -36.99 -7.85 22.82
CA GLN A 91 -38.06 -7.72 21.83
C GLN A 91 -38.98 -6.53 22.13
N ASN A 92 -39.30 -6.28 23.40
CA ASN A 92 -40.10 -5.13 23.81
C ASN A 92 -39.38 -3.80 23.53
N TRP A 93 -38.08 -3.72 23.83
CA TRP A 93 -37.28 -2.53 23.48
C TRP A 93 -37.19 -2.37 21.96
N GLN A 94 -37.01 -3.46 21.22
CA GLN A 94 -36.98 -3.45 19.75
C GLN A 94 -38.29 -2.90 19.17
N LYS A 95 -39.46 -3.34 19.67
CA LYS A 95 -40.77 -2.82 19.26
C LYS A 95 -40.91 -1.33 19.57
N ALA A 96 -40.58 -0.90 20.79
CA ALA A 96 -40.66 0.50 21.19
C ALA A 96 -39.73 1.42 20.36
N ILE A 97 -38.57 0.93 19.94
CA ILE A 97 -37.66 1.65 19.04
C ILE A 97 -38.21 1.71 17.61
N LEU A 98 -38.79 0.61 17.12
CA LEU A 98 -39.31 0.51 15.76
C LEU A 98 -40.59 1.33 15.55
N GLU A 99 -41.53 1.27 16.50
CA GLU A 99 -42.85 1.90 16.40
C GLU A 99 -42.82 3.36 16.84
N HIS A 100 -42.13 3.67 17.95
CA HIS A 100 -42.19 5.00 18.57
C HIS A 100 -40.86 5.76 18.54
N ARG A 101 -39.80 5.19 17.97
CA ARG A 101 -38.45 5.78 18.00
C ARG A 101 -38.03 6.16 19.43
N SER A 102 -38.39 5.35 20.42
CA SER A 102 -38.27 5.71 21.84
C SER A 102 -36.82 5.89 22.32
N LEU A 103 -36.49 7.09 22.82
CA LEU A 103 -35.18 7.39 23.43
C LEU A 103 -34.97 6.67 24.77
N ARG A 104 -36.06 6.40 25.52
CA ARG A 104 -35.99 5.66 26.78
C ARG A 104 -35.61 4.21 26.55
N ALA A 105 -36.20 3.58 25.52
CA ALA A 105 -35.86 2.22 25.12
C ALA A 105 -34.41 2.15 24.58
N LEU A 106 -33.99 3.15 23.80
CA LEU A 106 -32.60 3.25 23.35
C LEU A 106 -31.62 3.34 24.53
N ARG A 107 -31.86 4.22 25.51
CA ARG A 107 -30.97 4.34 26.69
C ARG A 107 -30.82 3.00 27.43
N LYS A 108 -31.93 2.30 27.70
CA LYS A 108 -31.88 0.97 28.35
C LYS A 108 -31.10 -0.05 27.52
N LEU A 109 -31.29 -0.06 26.20
CA LEU A 109 -30.56 -0.93 25.27
C LEU A 109 -29.05 -0.66 25.31
N LEU A 110 -28.64 0.61 25.34
CA LEU A 110 -27.24 1.01 25.36
C LEU A 110 -26.54 0.72 26.70
N ILE A 111 -27.27 0.84 27.82
CA ILE A 111 -26.78 0.43 29.14
C ILE A 111 -26.56 -1.08 29.18
N ALA A 112 -27.54 -1.87 28.70
CA ALA A 112 -27.38 -3.32 28.58
C ALA A 112 -26.21 -3.68 27.66
N PHE A 113 -26.01 -2.93 26.57
CA PHE A 113 -24.85 -3.11 25.69
C PHE A 113 -23.52 -2.84 26.40
N ARG A 114 -23.41 -1.78 27.22
CA ARG A 114 -22.23 -1.53 28.06
C ARG A 114 -21.93 -2.72 28.97
N SER A 115 -22.95 -3.24 29.66
CA SER A 115 -22.79 -4.45 30.50
C SER A 115 -22.33 -5.67 29.71
N ALA A 116 -22.71 -5.77 28.43
CA ALA A 116 -22.26 -6.86 27.56
C ALA A 116 -20.80 -6.72 27.12
N VAL A 117 -20.31 -5.49 26.89
CA VAL A 117 -18.92 -5.25 26.47
C VAL A 117 -17.95 -5.51 27.63
N HIS A 118 -18.34 -5.15 28.86
CA HIS A 118 -17.48 -5.26 30.04
C HIS A 118 -17.76 -6.50 30.91
N MET A 119 -18.50 -7.49 30.40
CA MET A 119 -18.86 -8.69 31.18
C MET A 119 -17.66 -9.52 31.66
N ASN A 120 -16.49 -9.32 31.05
CA ASN A 120 -15.26 -10.04 31.33
C ASN A 120 -14.26 -9.23 32.16
N GLU A 121 -14.62 -8.01 32.60
CA GLU A 121 -13.76 -7.15 33.42
C GLU A 121 -14.18 -7.28 34.89
N GLU A 122 -13.25 -7.72 35.76
CA GLU A 122 -13.54 -8.12 37.15
C GLU A 122 -13.96 -6.94 38.06
N ASP A 123 -13.62 -5.70 37.68
CA ASP A 123 -13.83 -4.49 38.51
C ASP A 123 -15.02 -3.62 38.06
N GLN A 124 -15.83 -4.04 37.08
CA GLN A 124 -16.96 -3.24 36.59
C GLN A 124 -18.32 -3.64 37.18
N VAL A 125 -19.03 -2.65 37.74
CA VAL A 125 -20.43 -2.79 38.13
C VAL A 125 -21.30 -2.88 36.87
N VAL A 126 -21.81 -4.08 36.57
CA VAL A 126 -22.69 -4.32 35.43
C VAL A 126 -24.17 -4.15 35.82
N ALA A 127 -24.90 -3.33 35.06
CA ALA A 127 -26.33 -3.10 35.26
C ALA A 127 -27.23 -4.29 34.85
N TRP A 128 -26.72 -5.22 34.03
CA TRP A 128 -27.45 -6.39 33.54
C TRP A 128 -26.59 -7.65 33.55
N SER A 129 -27.17 -8.77 33.97
CA SER A 129 -26.56 -10.10 33.84
C SER A 129 -26.97 -10.77 32.52
N ILE A 130 -26.01 -11.31 31.77
CA ILE A 130 -26.21 -11.92 30.45
C ILE A 130 -25.68 -13.36 30.47
N ASN A 131 -26.56 -14.30 30.78
CA ASN A 131 -26.18 -15.71 30.98
C ASN A 131 -26.16 -16.55 29.68
N HIS A 132 -26.63 -15.99 28.56
CA HIS A 132 -26.81 -16.74 27.31
C HIS A 132 -26.17 -16.06 26.10
N SER A 133 -25.31 -16.79 25.38
CA SER A 133 -24.67 -16.33 24.14
C SER A 133 -25.68 -15.88 23.07
N THR A 134 -26.86 -16.50 23.01
CA THR A 134 -27.91 -16.08 22.07
C THR A 134 -28.56 -14.74 22.44
N VAL A 135 -28.60 -14.39 23.73
CA VAL A 135 -29.06 -13.08 24.21
C VAL A 135 -28.00 -12.03 23.93
N TYR A 136 -26.73 -12.34 24.20
CA TYR A 136 -25.58 -11.48 23.89
C TYR A 136 -25.55 -11.07 22.40
N ASN A 137 -25.52 -12.05 21.49
CA ASN A 137 -25.47 -11.78 20.05
C ASN A 137 -26.70 -10.97 19.58
N LYS A 138 -27.88 -11.26 20.13
CA LYS A 138 -29.09 -10.52 19.82
C LYS A 138 -29.03 -9.09 20.34
N LEU A 139 -28.53 -8.85 21.55
CA LEU A 139 -28.33 -7.53 22.13
C LEU A 139 -27.37 -6.71 21.27
N VAL A 140 -26.18 -7.24 20.97
CA VAL A 140 -25.14 -6.59 20.15
C VAL A 140 -25.70 -6.21 18.77
N THR A 141 -26.33 -7.17 18.09
CA THR A 141 -26.95 -6.93 16.77
C THR A 141 -28.06 -5.87 16.83
N THR A 142 -28.85 -5.88 17.91
CA THR A 142 -29.96 -4.93 18.11
C THR A 142 -29.42 -3.52 18.38
N ALA A 143 -28.41 -3.38 19.24
CA ALA A 143 -27.74 -2.11 19.50
C ALA A 143 -27.14 -1.52 18.22
N PHE A 144 -26.40 -2.32 17.45
CA PHE A 144 -25.82 -1.88 16.19
C PHE A 144 -26.86 -1.42 15.16
N LYS A 145 -27.89 -2.22 14.90
CA LYS A 145 -28.86 -1.91 13.83
C LYS A 145 -29.80 -0.76 14.17
N TYR A 146 -30.22 -0.65 15.42
CA TYR A 146 -31.28 0.30 15.78
C TYR A 146 -30.78 1.65 16.28
N THR A 147 -29.55 1.74 16.80
CA THR A 147 -29.00 3.03 17.24
C THR A 147 -28.93 4.06 16.10
N PRO A 148 -28.38 3.75 14.91
CA PRO A 148 -28.38 4.69 13.78
C PRO A 148 -29.79 5.13 13.35
N VAL A 149 -30.78 4.23 13.43
CA VAL A 149 -32.18 4.51 13.05
C VAL A 149 -32.81 5.54 13.99
N VAL A 150 -32.60 5.41 15.29
CA VAL A 150 -33.11 6.37 16.28
C VAL A 150 -32.42 7.72 16.14
N LEU A 151 -31.10 7.73 15.98
CA LEU A 151 -30.33 8.97 15.83
C LEU A 151 -30.71 9.74 14.55
N THR A 152 -30.95 9.04 13.45
CA THR A 152 -31.37 9.68 12.19
C THR A 152 -32.72 10.37 12.32
N HIS A 153 -33.65 9.81 13.11
CA HIS A 153 -34.95 10.42 13.36
C HIS A 153 -34.87 11.63 14.30
N HIS A 154 -34.12 11.52 15.41
CA HIS A 154 -34.11 12.56 16.45
C HIS A 154 -33.07 13.66 16.23
N CYS A 155 -31.99 13.37 15.52
CA CYS A 155 -30.85 14.26 15.30
C CYS A 155 -30.32 14.15 13.86
N PRO A 156 -31.14 14.39 12.81
CA PRO A 156 -30.73 14.16 11.43
C PRO A 156 -29.46 14.95 11.09
N HIS A 157 -28.47 14.24 10.51
CA HIS A 157 -27.31 14.86 9.87
C HIS A 157 -27.63 15.20 8.42
N LYS A 158 -26.89 16.13 7.83
CA LYS A 158 -27.11 16.53 6.42
C LYS A 158 -26.06 15.87 5.53
N THR A 159 -26.50 15.24 4.44
CA THR A 159 -25.64 14.83 3.34
C THR A 159 -25.72 15.88 2.23
N LEU A 160 -24.57 16.25 1.69
CA LEU A 160 -24.44 17.19 0.59
C LEU A 160 -24.55 16.45 -0.76
N PRO A 161 -24.84 17.14 -1.87
CA PRO A 161 -24.93 16.54 -3.21
C PRO A 161 -23.63 15.87 -3.69
N ASP A 162 -22.48 16.32 -3.15
CA ASP A 162 -21.14 15.78 -3.41
C ASP A 162 -20.84 14.49 -2.61
N GLY A 163 -21.79 14.00 -1.80
CA GLY A 163 -21.62 12.83 -0.93
C GLY A 163 -20.94 13.13 0.40
N ARG A 164 -20.47 14.36 0.65
CA ARG A 164 -19.93 14.78 1.94
C ARG A 164 -21.05 14.90 2.97
N PHE A 165 -20.71 14.84 4.26
CA PHE A 165 -21.70 14.99 5.33
C PHE A 165 -21.34 16.12 6.29
N LYS A 166 -22.37 16.74 6.86
CA LYS A 166 -22.28 17.72 7.95
C LYS A 166 -22.89 17.14 9.21
N SER A 167 -22.27 17.45 10.34
CA SER A 167 -22.74 17.04 11.67
C SER A 167 -24.16 17.55 11.95
N PRO A 168 -24.92 16.86 12.83
CA PRO A 168 -26.23 17.33 13.28
C PRO A 168 -26.21 18.75 13.84
N THR A 169 -27.34 19.45 13.73
CA THR A 169 -27.51 20.78 14.32
C THR A 169 -27.47 20.70 15.85
N GLN A 170 -26.61 21.52 16.45
CA GLN A 170 -26.38 21.58 17.89
C GLN A 170 -27.59 22.23 18.58
N ASN A 171 -28.51 21.42 19.11
CA ASN A 171 -29.66 21.87 19.91
C ASN A 171 -29.62 21.27 21.34
N HIS A 172 -30.54 21.68 22.23
CA HIS A 172 -30.55 21.18 23.61
C HIS A 172 -30.74 19.65 23.68
N LYS A 173 -31.58 19.08 22.81
CA LYS A 173 -31.79 17.63 22.72
C LYS A 173 -30.51 16.89 22.29
N TRP A 174 -29.75 17.47 21.37
CA TRP A 174 -28.46 16.97 20.93
C TRP A 174 -27.45 16.92 22.07
N LYS A 175 -27.33 17.98 22.88
CA LYS A 175 -26.39 17.99 24.02
C LYS A 175 -26.67 16.86 25.01
N THR A 176 -27.93 16.55 25.29
CA THR A 176 -28.32 15.42 26.15
C THR A 176 -28.00 14.06 25.51
N LEU A 177 -28.20 13.92 24.21
CA LEU A 177 -27.93 12.68 23.49
C LEU A 177 -26.44 12.46 23.20
N GLN A 178 -25.66 13.52 23.07
CA GLN A 178 -24.24 13.47 22.72
C GLN A 178 -23.44 12.63 23.74
N LYS A 179 -23.69 12.79 25.04
CA LYS A 179 -23.03 11.97 26.08
C LYS A 179 -23.33 10.48 25.90
N LEU A 180 -24.59 10.13 25.69
CA LEU A 180 -25.04 8.75 25.46
C LEU A 180 -24.44 8.16 24.17
N ILE A 181 -24.40 8.94 23.09
CA ILE A 181 -23.82 8.53 21.80
C ILE A 181 -22.32 8.28 21.94
N LEU A 182 -21.60 9.20 22.61
CA LEU A 182 -20.16 9.05 22.83
C LEU A 182 -19.87 7.83 23.72
N SER A 183 -20.60 7.64 24.82
CA SER A 183 -20.45 6.46 25.66
C SER A 183 -20.66 5.17 24.85
N TYR A 184 -21.76 5.07 24.10
CA TYR A 184 -22.00 3.91 23.23
C TYR A 184 -20.87 3.73 22.21
N PHE A 185 -20.41 4.80 21.58
CA PHE A 185 -19.36 4.74 20.58
C PHE A 185 -18.03 4.22 21.14
N HIS A 186 -17.62 4.64 22.34
CA HIS A 186 -16.43 4.11 23.01
C HIS A 186 -16.59 2.63 23.37
N ASN A 187 -17.78 2.22 23.87
CA ASN A 187 -18.08 0.80 24.11
C ASN A 187 -18.00 -0.04 22.83
N VAL A 188 -18.42 0.52 21.69
CA VAL A 188 -18.26 -0.15 20.39
C VAL A 188 -16.79 -0.27 20.00
N MET A 189 -15.96 0.74 20.27
CA MET A 189 -14.52 0.67 20.01
C MET A 189 -13.85 -0.41 20.85
N GLN A 190 -14.20 -0.51 22.13
CA GLN A 190 -13.74 -1.58 23.02
C GLN A 190 -14.21 -2.95 22.53
N LEU A 191 -15.47 -3.06 22.09
CA LEU A 191 -15.97 -4.32 21.54
C LEU A 191 -15.19 -4.76 20.29
N LEU A 192 -14.85 -3.83 19.38
CA LEU A 192 -14.12 -4.16 18.15
C LEU A 192 -12.75 -4.81 18.42
N THR A 193 -12.09 -4.51 19.56
CA THR A 193 -10.80 -5.13 19.91
C THR A 193 -10.96 -6.55 20.48
N GLN A 194 -12.15 -6.87 21.01
CA GLN A 194 -12.47 -8.17 21.61
C GLN A 194 -13.06 -9.17 20.61
N LEU A 195 -13.60 -8.69 19.48
CA LEU A 195 -14.28 -9.52 18.48
C LEU A 195 -13.29 -10.31 17.61
N THR A 196 -13.53 -11.62 17.49
CA THR A 196 -12.78 -12.53 16.61
C THR A 196 -13.58 -13.01 15.38
N ASP A 197 -14.91 -12.86 15.40
CA ASP A 197 -15.77 -13.25 14.29
C ASP A 197 -15.74 -12.19 13.18
N ASN A 198 -15.28 -12.58 11.99
CA ASN A 198 -15.12 -11.70 10.84
C ASN A 198 -16.44 -11.11 10.32
N GLU A 199 -17.55 -11.85 10.35
CA GLU A 199 -18.85 -11.35 9.89
C GLU A 199 -19.44 -10.37 10.90
N LEU A 200 -19.24 -10.63 12.20
CA LEU A 200 -19.63 -9.70 13.26
C LEU A 200 -18.78 -8.42 13.25
N LEU A 201 -17.48 -8.53 12.99
CA LEU A 201 -16.58 -7.38 12.79
C LEU A 201 -17.03 -6.51 11.61
N VAL A 202 -17.32 -7.12 10.46
CA VAL A 202 -17.82 -6.40 9.28
C VAL A 202 -19.16 -5.69 9.60
N MET A 203 -20.06 -6.36 10.31
CA MET A 203 -21.33 -5.74 10.75
C MET A 203 -21.09 -4.56 11.70
N ALA A 204 -20.25 -4.76 12.72
CA ALA A 204 -19.92 -3.73 13.71
C ALA A 204 -19.31 -2.49 13.04
N LEU A 205 -18.33 -2.67 12.15
CA LEU A 205 -17.72 -1.59 11.37
C LEU A 205 -18.77 -0.86 10.51
N SER A 206 -19.58 -1.61 9.77
CA SER A 206 -20.59 -1.05 8.86
C SER A 206 -21.65 -0.24 9.58
N GLU A 207 -22.12 -0.70 10.74
CA GLU A 207 -23.11 0.00 11.54
C GLU A 207 -22.49 1.21 12.28
N THR A 208 -21.24 1.10 12.72
CA THR A 208 -20.52 2.19 13.37
C THR A 208 -20.17 3.32 12.40
N ALA A 209 -19.90 3.01 11.13
CA ALA A 209 -19.70 4.01 10.08
C ALA A 209 -20.90 4.97 9.94
N LYS A 210 -22.13 4.50 10.24
CA LYS A 210 -23.34 5.32 10.23
C LYS A 210 -23.40 6.30 11.39
N LEU A 211 -22.63 6.06 12.45
CA LEU A 211 -22.54 6.90 13.65
C LEU A 211 -21.48 7.99 13.50
N VAL A 212 -20.57 7.90 12.53
CA VAL A 212 -19.49 8.87 12.30
C VAL A 212 -19.98 10.33 12.28
N PRO A 213 -21.07 10.70 11.58
CA PRO A 213 -21.58 12.08 11.57
C PRO A 213 -21.91 12.65 12.95
N TYR A 214 -22.20 11.78 13.92
CA TYR A 214 -22.65 12.11 15.27
C TYR A 214 -21.50 12.25 16.27
N VAL A 215 -20.28 11.82 15.91
CA VAL A 215 -19.12 11.84 16.82
C VAL A 215 -18.00 12.77 16.36
N THR A 216 -18.15 13.41 15.19
CA THR A 216 -17.14 14.35 14.65
C THR A 216 -16.83 15.55 15.54
N SER A 217 -17.69 15.89 16.49
CA SER A 217 -17.43 16.95 17.48
C SER A 217 -16.40 16.54 18.54
N SER A 218 -16.14 15.24 18.75
CA SER A 218 -15.16 14.75 19.71
C SER A 218 -13.90 14.27 19.01
N ARG A 219 -12.82 15.07 19.06
CA ARG A 219 -11.52 14.70 18.47
C ARG A 219 -10.94 13.43 19.10
N LYS A 220 -11.12 13.23 20.41
CA LYS A 220 -10.68 12.02 21.12
C LYS A 220 -11.36 10.78 20.54
N ALA A 221 -12.69 10.79 20.42
CA ALA A 221 -13.45 9.67 19.84
C ALA A 221 -13.03 9.38 18.39
N ILE A 222 -12.79 10.42 17.58
CA ILE A 222 -12.34 10.23 16.20
C ILE A 222 -10.94 9.62 16.13
N LYS A 223 -10.00 10.03 16.98
CA LYS A 223 -8.65 9.44 17.03
C LYS A 223 -8.72 7.95 17.37
N VAL A 224 -9.50 7.58 18.39
CA VAL A 224 -9.71 6.18 18.79
C VAL A 224 -10.34 5.38 17.66
N TYR A 225 -11.37 5.92 17.01
CA TYR A 225 -12.03 5.28 15.87
C TYR A 225 -11.09 5.05 14.69
N LEU A 226 -10.31 6.07 14.33
CA LEU A 226 -9.37 5.98 13.23
C LEU A 226 -8.27 4.95 13.53
N LYS A 227 -7.73 4.92 14.75
CA LYS A 227 -6.76 3.91 15.20
C LYS A 227 -7.34 2.50 15.05
N ALA A 228 -8.50 2.23 15.64
CA ALA A 228 -9.15 0.92 15.55
C ALA A 228 -9.43 0.48 14.10
N CYS A 229 -9.89 1.38 13.24
CA CYS A 229 -10.11 1.07 11.83
C CYS A 229 -8.79 0.77 11.09
N LEU A 230 -7.73 1.53 11.36
CA LEU A 230 -6.43 1.32 10.71
C LEU A 230 -5.72 0.05 11.18
N ASP A 231 -5.89 -0.34 12.43
CA ASP A 231 -5.36 -1.59 12.98
C ASP A 231 -6.03 -2.80 12.31
N LEU A 232 -7.36 -2.80 12.19
CA LEU A 232 -8.10 -3.82 11.43
C LEU A 232 -7.76 -3.80 9.93
N TRP A 233 -7.61 -2.62 9.34
CA TRP A 233 -7.22 -2.48 7.93
C TRP A 233 -5.83 -3.06 7.64
N SER A 234 -4.86 -2.90 8.53
CA SER A 234 -3.51 -3.42 8.32
C SER A 234 -3.40 -4.93 8.54
N SER A 235 -4.11 -5.49 9.52
CA SER A 235 -3.86 -6.83 10.04
C SER A 235 -4.91 -7.90 9.68
N SER A 236 -6.15 -7.51 9.40
CA SER A 236 -7.28 -8.46 9.30
C SER A 236 -7.40 -9.13 7.92
N GLU A 237 -8.38 -10.02 7.76
CA GLU A 237 -8.73 -10.60 6.46
C GLU A 237 -9.34 -9.58 5.49
N ASP A 238 -9.35 -9.89 4.19
CA ASP A 238 -9.74 -8.95 3.13
C ASP A 238 -11.13 -8.34 3.32
N LYS A 239 -12.14 -9.11 3.75
CA LYS A 239 -13.49 -8.56 4.01
C LYS A 239 -13.49 -7.51 5.12
N VAL A 240 -12.84 -7.82 6.24
CA VAL A 240 -12.75 -6.92 7.40
C VAL A 240 -11.91 -5.70 7.05
N ARG A 241 -10.79 -5.90 6.34
CA ARG A 241 -9.92 -4.84 5.83
C ARG A 241 -10.68 -3.84 4.96
N ILE A 242 -11.49 -4.34 4.01
CA ILE A 242 -12.31 -3.48 3.14
C ILE A 242 -13.34 -2.71 3.98
N ALA A 243 -14.06 -3.37 4.89
CA ALA A 243 -15.03 -2.71 5.76
C ALA A 243 -14.38 -1.60 6.62
N ALA A 244 -13.21 -1.89 7.20
CA ALA A 244 -12.46 -0.93 8.00
C ALA A 244 -11.96 0.26 7.16
N PHE A 245 -11.52 0.01 5.93
CA PHE A 245 -11.15 1.10 5.03
C PHE A 245 -12.33 1.97 4.62
N LEU A 246 -13.51 1.38 4.39
CA LEU A 246 -14.73 2.14 4.10
C LEU A 246 -15.13 3.03 5.28
N CYS A 247 -14.88 2.60 6.52
CA CYS A 247 -15.02 3.43 7.72
C CYS A 247 -14.10 4.65 7.70
N VAL A 248 -12.81 4.47 7.34
CA VAL A 248 -11.84 5.57 7.20
C VAL A 248 -12.26 6.52 6.07
N ARG A 249 -12.65 5.99 4.91
CA ARG A 249 -13.15 6.79 3.78
C ARG A 249 -14.41 7.58 4.14
N LYS A 250 -15.32 6.98 4.91
CA LYS A 250 -16.50 7.67 5.43
C LYS A 250 -16.07 8.84 6.31
N LEU A 251 -15.15 8.65 7.25
CA LEU A 251 -14.62 9.73 8.08
C LEU A 251 -14.01 10.88 7.25
N ALA A 252 -13.22 10.54 6.23
CA ALA A 252 -12.61 11.51 5.32
C ALA A 252 -13.60 12.26 4.43
N SER A 253 -14.85 11.78 4.33
CA SER A 253 -15.94 12.46 3.60
C SER A 253 -16.64 13.53 4.44
N SER A 254 -16.11 13.87 5.62
CA SER A 254 -16.58 15.00 6.41
C SER A 254 -16.32 16.33 5.70
N THR A 255 -17.15 17.34 5.93
CA THR A 255 -16.85 18.71 5.48
C THR A 255 -15.68 19.35 6.23
N ASP A 256 -15.26 18.78 7.36
CA ASP A 256 -14.10 19.23 8.11
C ASP A 256 -12.80 18.71 7.48
N THR A 257 -12.04 19.62 6.88
CA THR A 257 -10.78 19.30 6.18
C THR A 257 -9.70 18.75 7.10
N SER A 258 -9.73 19.08 8.40
CA SER A 258 -8.78 18.51 9.37
C SER A 258 -8.96 17.00 9.58
N LEU A 259 -10.18 16.49 9.38
CA LEU A 259 -10.45 15.05 9.45
C LEU A 259 -9.93 14.31 8.23
N LEU A 260 -10.04 14.93 7.05
CA LEU A 260 -9.43 14.40 5.84
C LEU A 260 -7.92 14.35 5.99
N ASP A 261 -7.30 15.43 6.45
CA ASP A 261 -5.85 15.49 6.66
C ASP A 261 -5.36 14.43 7.67
N MET A 262 -6.07 14.29 8.80
CA MET A 262 -5.80 13.24 9.79
C MET A 262 -5.93 11.83 9.19
N ALA A 263 -6.96 11.59 8.37
CA ALA A 263 -7.16 10.30 7.71
C ALA A 263 -6.03 10.01 6.70
N LEU A 264 -5.63 10.99 5.88
CA LEU A 264 -4.53 10.85 4.92
C LEU A 264 -3.21 10.51 5.64
N LYS A 265 -2.83 11.32 6.64
CA LYS A 265 -1.59 11.14 7.43
C LYS A 265 -1.52 9.74 8.05
N ASN A 266 -2.54 9.36 8.83
CA ASN A 266 -2.50 8.08 9.56
C ASN A 266 -2.61 6.88 8.63
N THR A 267 -3.38 6.96 7.54
CA THR A 267 -3.47 5.89 6.54
C THR A 267 -2.11 5.60 5.91
N TYR A 268 -1.36 6.65 5.53
CA TYR A 268 -0.03 6.48 4.97
C TYR A 268 0.95 5.89 5.98
N ILE A 269 0.97 6.40 7.22
CA ILE A 269 1.86 5.89 8.27
C ILE A 269 1.59 4.39 8.51
N THR A 270 0.33 4.00 8.66
CA THR A 270 -0.05 2.59 8.84
C THR A 270 0.34 1.72 7.66
N LEU A 271 0.17 2.21 6.42
CA LEU A 271 0.65 1.51 5.22
C LEU A 271 2.16 1.27 5.26
N VAL A 272 2.94 2.30 5.58
CA VAL A 272 4.41 2.21 5.62
C VAL A 272 4.89 1.24 6.70
N ARG A 273 4.22 1.18 7.86
CA ARG A 273 4.50 0.18 8.90
C ARG A 273 4.23 -1.24 8.39
N ALA A 274 3.08 -1.47 7.75
CA ALA A 274 2.72 -2.78 7.17
C ALA A 274 3.71 -3.26 6.09
N CYS A 275 4.42 -2.33 5.44
CA CYS A 275 5.40 -2.63 4.39
C CYS A 275 6.79 -3.06 4.92
N LYS A 276 7.04 -3.09 6.26
CA LYS A 276 8.36 -3.43 6.84
C LYS A 276 8.85 -4.81 6.40
N GLN A 277 7.95 -5.79 6.25
CA GLN A 277 8.27 -7.14 5.79
C GLN A 277 7.35 -7.56 4.63
N THR A 278 7.94 -7.78 3.46
CA THR A 278 7.21 -8.28 2.28
C THR A 278 7.56 -9.74 2.03
N SER A 279 6.52 -10.56 1.90
CA SER A 279 6.60 -11.99 1.61
C SER A 279 5.51 -12.36 0.59
N ALA A 280 5.53 -13.60 0.10
CA ALA A 280 4.48 -14.10 -0.79
C ALA A 280 3.08 -14.07 -0.13
N HIS A 281 3.02 -14.16 1.20
CA HIS A 281 1.76 -14.13 1.96
C HIS A 281 1.27 -12.70 2.25
N SER A 282 2.19 -11.76 2.51
CA SER A 282 1.83 -10.37 2.83
C SER A 282 1.69 -9.46 1.60
N LEU A 283 2.25 -9.84 0.44
CA LEU A 283 2.17 -9.03 -0.77
C LEU A 283 0.73 -8.75 -1.25
N PRO A 284 -0.20 -9.72 -1.26
CA PRO A 284 -1.59 -9.46 -1.64
C PRO A 284 -2.29 -8.42 -0.75
N SER A 285 -2.11 -8.53 0.58
CA SER A 285 -2.70 -7.57 1.52
C SER A 285 -2.08 -6.18 1.38
N ILE A 286 -0.75 -6.08 1.23
CA ILE A 286 -0.07 -4.80 0.95
C ILE A 286 -0.60 -4.16 -0.33
N ASN A 287 -0.82 -4.94 -1.40
CA ASN A 287 -1.37 -4.41 -2.65
C ASN A 287 -2.81 -3.94 -2.49
N LEU A 288 -3.64 -4.66 -1.74
CA LEU A 288 -5.01 -4.23 -1.40
C LEU A 288 -4.97 -2.92 -0.62
N MET A 289 -4.08 -2.79 0.37
CA MET A 289 -3.90 -1.56 1.14
C MET A 289 -3.44 -0.38 0.27
N LYS A 290 -2.44 -0.56 -0.61
CA LYS A 290 -2.01 0.51 -1.53
C LYS A 290 -3.17 0.97 -2.42
N ASN A 291 -3.91 0.02 -2.99
CA ASN A 291 -5.05 0.31 -3.86
C ASN A 291 -6.16 1.04 -3.11
N SER A 292 -6.55 0.57 -1.91
CA SER A 292 -7.60 1.22 -1.13
C SER A 292 -7.15 2.61 -0.68
N ALA A 293 -5.98 2.73 -0.04
CA ALA A 293 -5.43 4.01 0.43
C ALA A 293 -5.30 5.03 -0.71
N SER A 294 -4.92 4.61 -1.91
CA SER A 294 -4.82 5.54 -3.04
C SER A 294 -6.15 6.17 -3.46
N GLU A 295 -7.30 5.53 -3.20
CA GLU A 295 -8.61 6.16 -3.41
C GLU A 295 -8.84 7.32 -2.45
N LEU A 296 -8.33 7.24 -1.21
CA LEU A 296 -8.45 8.29 -0.21
C LEU A 296 -7.79 9.59 -0.70
N TYR A 297 -6.61 9.47 -1.33
CA TYR A 297 -5.87 10.60 -1.89
C TYR A 297 -6.50 11.19 -3.16
N THR A 298 -7.52 10.54 -3.73
CA THR A 298 -8.28 11.06 -4.89
C THR A 298 -9.58 11.78 -4.51
N ILE A 299 -9.90 11.87 -3.21
CA ILE A 299 -11.10 12.60 -2.74
C ILE A 299 -10.94 14.11 -2.96
N ASP A 300 -9.76 14.64 -2.63
CA ASP A 300 -9.43 16.06 -2.75
C ASP A 300 -7.95 16.19 -3.10
N HIS A 301 -7.67 16.49 -4.36
CA HIS A 301 -6.31 16.54 -4.89
C HIS A 301 -5.49 17.68 -4.29
N ALA A 302 -6.13 18.82 -3.99
CA ALA A 302 -5.46 19.97 -3.40
C ALA A 302 -4.99 19.65 -1.97
N ALA A 303 -5.86 19.03 -1.16
CA ALA A 303 -5.48 18.58 0.19
C ALA A 303 -4.42 17.46 0.14
N ALA A 304 -4.55 16.53 -0.80
CA ALA A 304 -3.60 15.44 -1.00
C ALA A 304 -2.19 15.94 -1.39
N TYR A 305 -2.10 17.06 -2.12
CA TYR A 305 -0.83 17.59 -2.65
C TYR A 305 0.19 17.86 -1.55
N GLN A 306 -0.20 18.53 -0.47
CA GLN A 306 0.73 18.89 0.61
C GLN A 306 1.36 17.66 1.25
N ARG A 307 0.53 16.64 1.55
CA ARG A 307 1.01 15.37 2.12
C ARG A 307 1.88 14.60 1.12
N ALA A 308 1.43 14.48 -0.14
CA ALA A 308 2.17 13.79 -1.18
C ALA A 308 3.55 14.42 -1.44
N PHE A 309 3.60 15.74 -1.54
CA PHE A 309 4.84 16.50 -1.71
C PHE A 309 5.81 16.25 -0.55
N GLY A 310 5.34 16.37 0.71
CA GLY A 310 6.17 16.16 1.89
C GLY A 310 6.79 14.75 1.92
N TYR A 311 6.00 13.71 1.65
CA TYR A 311 6.48 12.33 1.65
C TYR A 311 7.39 11.99 0.47
N ILE A 312 7.11 12.49 -0.75
CA ILE A 312 8.01 12.31 -1.90
C ILE A 312 9.34 13.05 -1.65
N ARG A 313 9.30 14.24 -1.06
CA ARG A 313 10.49 14.98 -0.64
C ARG A 313 11.29 14.19 0.41
N GLN A 314 10.64 13.53 1.37
CA GLN A 314 11.33 12.68 2.34
C GLN A 314 12.09 11.54 1.66
N LEU A 315 11.47 10.86 0.67
CA LEU A 315 12.16 9.83 -0.13
C LEU A 315 13.38 10.39 -0.88
N ALA A 316 13.29 11.63 -1.37
CA ALA A 316 14.39 12.32 -2.02
C ALA A 316 15.54 12.64 -1.06
N ILE A 317 15.23 13.07 0.18
CA ILE A 317 16.21 13.37 1.21
C ILE A 317 16.98 12.10 1.62
N LEU A 318 16.29 10.99 1.86
CA LEU A 318 16.93 9.69 2.16
C LEU A 318 17.89 9.26 1.05
N LEU A 319 17.48 9.44 -0.21
CA LEU A 319 18.32 9.17 -1.36
C LEU A 319 19.55 10.08 -1.43
N ARG A 320 19.37 11.40 -1.27
CA ARG A 320 20.46 12.38 -1.27
C ARG A 320 21.47 12.07 -0.17
N ASN A 321 21.01 11.74 1.03
CA ASN A 321 21.86 11.37 2.16
C ASN A 321 22.66 10.10 1.88
N SER A 322 22.04 9.10 1.25
CA SER A 322 22.72 7.87 0.82
C SER A 322 23.81 8.13 -0.22
N ILE A 323 23.57 9.05 -1.16
CA ILE A 323 24.56 9.44 -2.19
C ILE A 323 25.73 10.21 -1.57
N LYS A 324 25.47 11.09 -0.59
CA LYS A 324 26.48 11.93 0.08
C LYS A 324 27.34 11.13 1.06
N THR A 325 26.72 10.36 1.94
CA THR A 325 27.41 9.64 3.04
C THR A 325 28.05 8.34 2.57
N ARG A 326 27.42 7.62 1.64
CA ARG A 326 27.90 6.34 1.07
C ARG A 326 28.23 5.26 2.11
N SER A 327 27.57 5.28 3.27
CA SER A 327 27.69 4.24 4.31
C SER A 327 26.71 3.09 4.07
N LYS A 328 26.98 1.91 4.64
CA LYS A 328 26.06 0.76 4.55
C LYS A 328 24.71 1.07 5.18
N GLU A 329 24.71 1.84 6.27
CA GLU A 329 23.56 2.27 7.04
C GLU A 329 22.69 3.21 6.19
N SER A 330 23.32 4.21 5.55
CA SER A 330 22.59 5.11 4.63
C SER A 330 21.97 4.34 3.46
N TYR A 331 22.70 3.41 2.84
CA TYR A 331 22.14 2.58 1.77
C TYR A 331 20.94 1.73 2.23
N LYS A 332 20.90 1.25 3.49
CA LYS A 332 19.76 0.48 4.01
C LYS A 332 18.49 1.34 4.11
N GLN A 333 18.59 2.65 4.28
CA GLN A 333 17.43 3.55 4.33
C GLN A 333 16.69 3.66 2.98
N VAL A 334 17.39 3.45 1.86
CA VAL A 334 16.82 3.47 0.49
C VAL A 334 16.58 2.06 -0.05
N TYR A 335 17.41 1.11 0.37
CA TYR A 335 17.41 -0.27 -0.13
C TYR A 335 16.63 -1.21 0.80
N ASN A 336 15.35 -0.92 1.00
CA ASN A 336 14.43 -1.72 1.83
C ASN A 336 13.01 -1.74 1.23
N TRP A 337 12.14 -2.59 1.78
CA TRP A 337 10.77 -2.76 1.28
C TRP A 337 9.88 -1.55 1.50
N GLN A 338 10.05 -0.82 2.60
CA GLN A 338 9.25 0.38 2.87
C GLN A 338 9.52 1.44 1.80
N TYR A 339 10.77 1.71 1.47
CA TYR A 339 11.13 2.65 0.41
C TYR A 339 10.52 2.27 -0.94
N VAL A 340 10.62 0.99 -1.33
CA VAL A 340 10.04 0.48 -2.58
C VAL A 340 8.52 0.63 -2.61
N HIS A 341 7.83 0.23 -1.54
CA HIS A 341 6.38 0.34 -1.46
C HIS A 341 5.90 1.79 -1.33
N CYS A 342 6.69 2.70 -0.73
CA CYS A 342 6.38 4.13 -0.75
C CYS A 342 6.45 4.69 -2.18
N VAL A 343 7.51 4.37 -2.93
CA VAL A 343 7.61 4.78 -4.35
C VAL A 343 6.44 4.20 -5.16
N ASP A 344 6.14 2.92 -4.97
CA ASP A 344 5.04 2.25 -5.66
C ASP A 344 3.67 2.85 -5.30
N PHE A 345 3.43 3.12 -4.01
CA PHE A 345 2.22 3.77 -3.54
C PHE A 345 2.02 5.15 -4.18
N TRP A 346 3.06 6.00 -4.19
CA TRP A 346 2.96 7.30 -4.83
C TRP A 346 2.81 7.20 -6.35
N ALA A 347 3.39 6.18 -6.98
CA ALA A 347 3.16 5.90 -8.39
C ALA A 347 1.69 5.54 -8.65
N ILE A 348 1.06 4.72 -7.80
CA ILE A 348 -0.37 4.37 -7.89
C ILE A 348 -1.27 5.59 -7.65
N VAL A 349 -0.97 6.42 -6.65
CA VAL A 349 -1.72 7.65 -6.36
C VAL A 349 -1.66 8.60 -7.55
N LEU A 350 -0.47 8.88 -8.08
CA LEU A 350 -0.31 9.79 -9.22
C LEU A 350 -0.88 9.20 -10.51
N ALA A 351 -0.75 7.89 -10.73
CA ALA A 351 -1.36 7.19 -11.86
C ALA A 351 -2.88 7.34 -11.84
N ARG A 352 -3.53 7.12 -10.69
CA ARG A 352 -4.99 7.26 -10.56
C ARG A 352 -5.43 8.72 -10.64
N ALA A 353 -4.74 9.62 -9.95
CA ALA A 353 -5.13 11.02 -9.89
C ALA A 353 -4.91 11.75 -11.22
N CYS A 354 -3.85 11.41 -11.95
CA CYS A 354 -3.45 12.06 -13.21
C CYS A 354 -3.68 11.14 -14.42
N ASP A 355 -4.57 10.15 -14.28
CA ASP A 355 -4.96 9.28 -15.39
C ASP A 355 -5.56 10.11 -16.52
N ARG A 356 -5.07 9.91 -17.74
CA ARG A 356 -5.41 10.77 -18.88
C ARG A 356 -6.91 10.78 -19.19
N GLN A 357 -7.58 9.64 -19.05
CA GLN A 357 -9.03 9.53 -19.29
C GLN A 357 -9.81 10.24 -18.18
N SER A 358 -9.36 10.08 -16.94
CA SER A 358 -9.97 10.71 -15.77
C SER A 358 -9.84 12.23 -15.77
N GLU A 359 -8.68 12.76 -16.17
CA GLU A 359 -8.47 14.21 -16.37
C GLU A 359 -9.37 14.77 -17.50
N ALA A 360 -9.49 14.04 -18.61
CA ALA A 360 -10.38 14.42 -19.71
C ALA A 360 -11.86 14.46 -19.27
N ALA A 361 -12.30 13.49 -18.46
CA ALA A 361 -13.66 13.45 -17.93
C ALA A 361 -13.95 14.58 -16.92
N ARG A 362 -12.95 14.99 -16.13
CA ARG A 362 -13.08 16.12 -15.19
C ARG A 362 -12.94 17.50 -15.85
N GLY A 363 -12.41 17.56 -17.08
CA GLY A 363 -12.19 18.80 -17.80
C GLY A 363 -10.96 19.59 -17.34
N GLY A 364 -10.01 18.96 -16.64
CA GLY A 364 -8.83 19.62 -16.10
C GLY A 364 -7.73 18.66 -15.64
N GLU A 365 -6.49 19.17 -15.63
CA GLU A 365 -5.34 18.46 -15.07
C GLU A 365 -5.44 18.39 -13.54
N SER A 366 -4.93 17.30 -12.97
CA SER A 366 -4.86 17.14 -11.52
C SER A 366 -3.81 18.05 -10.90
N GLU A 367 -4.11 18.63 -9.74
CA GLU A 367 -3.17 19.39 -8.91
C GLU A 367 -1.96 18.54 -8.48
N LEU A 368 -2.08 17.21 -8.50
CA LEU A 368 -1.00 16.27 -8.19
C LEU A 368 -0.01 16.06 -9.35
N ARG A 369 -0.35 16.48 -10.58
CA ARG A 369 0.46 16.25 -11.78
C ARG A 369 1.91 16.74 -11.68
N PRO A 370 2.22 17.90 -11.07
CA PRO A 370 3.60 18.36 -10.90
C PRO A 370 4.49 17.39 -10.11
N LEU A 371 3.90 16.51 -9.29
CA LEU A 371 4.64 15.54 -8.47
C LEU A 371 5.15 14.33 -9.26
N ILE A 372 4.69 14.13 -10.50
CA ILE A 372 5.18 13.07 -11.40
C ILE A 372 6.69 13.21 -11.61
N TYR A 373 7.17 14.41 -11.93
CA TYR A 373 8.58 14.62 -12.22
C TYR A 373 9.48 14.34 -10.99
N PRO A 374 9.22 14.92 -9.79
CA PRO A 374 9.94 14.57 -8.57
C PRO A 374 9.97 13.07 -8.27
N LEU A 375 8.84 12.38 -8.36
CA LEU A 375 8.78 10.93 -8.10
C LEU A 375 9.63 10.14 -9.10
N VAL A 376 9.59 10.50 -10.38
CA VAL A 376 10.40 9.89 -11.43
C VAL A 376 11.89 10.09 -11.15
N GLN A 377 12.32 11.30 -10.79
CA GLN A 377 13.71 11.60 -10.47
C GLN A 377 14.22 10.81 -9.26
N VAL A 378 13.42 10.77 -8.18
CA VAL A 378 13.75 9.99 -6.97
C VAL A 378 13.88 8.51 -7.30
N SER A 379 12.94 7.95 -8.06
CA SER A 379 12.93 6.53 -8.43
C SER A 379 14.12 6.16 -9.34
N LEU A 380 14.40 6.96 -10.37
CA LEU A 380 15.54 6.74 -11.26
C LEU A 380 16.88 6.96 -10.54
N GLY A 381 16.94 7.89 -9.60
CA GLY A 381 18.11 8.09 -8.74
C GLY A 381 18.35 6.89 -7.81
N ALA A 382 17.29 6.33 -7.21
CA ALA A 382 17.36 5.16 -6.36
C ALA A 382 17.85 3.92 -7.12
N VAL A 383 17.41 3.73 -8.37
CA VAL A 383 17.96 2.70 -9.28
C VAL A 383 19.46 2.87 -9.51
N LYS A 384 19.93 4.11 -9.68
CA LYS A 384 21.34 4.40 -9.97
C LYS A 384 22.24 4.28 -8.74
N LEU A 385 21.68 4.23 -7.54
CA LEU A 385 22.42 4.23 -6.27
C LEU A 385 23.36 3.01 -6.14
N ILE A 386 22.87 1.82 -6.50
CA ILE A 386 23.65 0.57 -6.44
C ILE A 386 23.50 -0.17 -7.78
N PRO A 387 24.34 0.10 -8.78
CA PRO A 387 24.20 -0.47 -10.11
C PRO A 387 24.93 -1.81 -10.25
N ASN A 388 24.53 -2.83 -9.48
CA ASN A 388 25.16 -4.15 -9.56
C ASN A 388 24.16 -5.29 -9.82
N ALA A 389 24.66 -6.45 -10.25
CA ALA A 389 23.80 -7.58 -10.56
C ALA A 389 23.03 -8.12 -9.35
N ARG A 390 23.46 -7.82 -8.13
CA ARG A 390 22.76 -8.26 -6.91
C ARG A 390 21.51 -7.42 -6.65
N SER A 391 21.43 -6.21 -7.19
CA SER A 391 20.35 -5.26 -6.97
C SER A 391 19.30 -5.19 -8.07
N TYR A 392 19.45 -5.97 -9.14
CA TYR A 392 18.47 -6.01 -10.22
C TYR A 392 17.02 -6.30 -9.79
N PRO A 393 16.72 -7.17 -8.80
CA PRO A 393 15.34 -7.35 -8.35
C PRO A 393 14.72 -6.04 -7.82
N TYR A 394 15.44 -5.26 -7.01
CA TYR A 394 15.01 -3.93 -6.58
C TYR A 394 14.81 -2.96 -7.76
N HIS A 395 15.72 -2.93 -8.74
CA HIS A 395 15.56 -2.07 -9.92
C HIS A 395 14.33 -2.46 -10.74
N LEU A 396 14.01 -3.75 -10.85
CA LEU A 396 12.80 -4.24 -11.52
C LEU A 396 11.54 -3.75 -10.81
N GLN A 397 11.50 -3.74 -9.48
CA GLN A 397 10.35 -3.22 -8.73
C GLN A 397 10.11 -1.74 -9.03
N LEU A 398 11.14 -0.90 -8.91
CA LEU A 398 11.02 0.53 -9.22
C LEU A 398 10.66 0.77 -10.69
N SER A 399 11.21 -0.03 -11.61
CA SER A 399 10.89 0.07 -13.04
C SER A 399 9.43 -0.29 -13.33
N ARG A 400 8.84 -1.25 -12.60
CA ARG A 400 7.42 -1.59 -12.72
C ARG A 400 6.52 -0.48 -12.20
N SER A 401 6.84 0.13 -11.06
CA SER A 401 6.10 1.29 -10.54
C SER A 401 6.13 2.48 -11.50
N LEU A 402 7.30 2.78 -12.08
CA LEU A 402 7.44 3.83 -13.09
C LEU A 402 6.74 3.50 -14.41
N LEU A 403 6.74 2.22 -14.82
CA LEU A 403 5.99 1.77 -16.00
C LEU A 403 4.49 1.96 -15.79
N HIS A 404 3.96 1.58 -14.63
CA HIS A 404 2.56 1.79 -14.26
C HIS A 404 2.20 3.28 -14.33
N LEU A 405 3.03 4.14 -13.73
CA LEU A 405 2.85 5.59 -13.82
C LEU A 405 2.81 6.09 -15.27
N SER A 406 3.80 5.71 -16.08
CA SER A 406 3.88 6.08 -17.50
C SER A 406 2.64 5.68 -18.30
N GLN A 407 2.15 4.45 -18.07
CA GLN A 407 0.99 3.91 -18.78
C GLN A 407 -0.30 4.68 -18.48
N HIS A 408 -0.49 5.20 -17.28
CA HIS A 408 -1.71 5.92 -16.88
C HIS A 408 -1.66 7.42 -17.17
N THR A 409 -0.53 8.07 -16.87
CA THR A 409 -0.42 9.54 -17.02
C THR A 409 -0.05 9.96 -18.45
N HIS A 410 0.20 8.98 -19.31
CA HIS A 410 0.74 9.14 -20.65
C HIS A 410 2.06 9.94 -20.67
N THR A 411 2.85 9.90 -19.60
CA THR A 411 4.13 10.59 -19.49
C THR A 411 5.27 9.69 -19.95
N TYR A 412 6.13 10.18 -20.84
CA TYR A 412 7.35 9.48 -21.24
C TYR A 412 8.34 9.41 -20.07
N ILE A 413 8.74 8.21 -19.66
CA ILE A 413 9.74 7.97 -18.62
C ILE A 413 10.85 7.08 -19.21
N PRO A 414 12.12 7.52 -19.25
CA PRO A 414 13.19 6.77 -19.92
C PRO A 414 13.62 5.53 -19.12
N LEU A 415 12.90 4.41 -19.27
CA LEU A 415 13.18 3.15 -18.57
C LEU A 415 14.24 2.27 -19.25
N ALA A 416 14.45 2.44 -20.57
CA ALA A 416 15.40 1.62 -21.31
C ALA A 416 16.85 1.64 -20.74
N PRO A 417 17.43 2.79 -20.34
CA PRO A 417 18.77 2.82 -19.75
C PRO A 417 18.89 2.02 -18.45
N THR A 418 17.79 1.86 -17.70
CA THR A 418 17.74 1.06 -16.47
C THR A 418 17.66 -0.44 -16.79
N LEU A 419 16.85 -0.81 -17.78
CA LEU A 419 16.55 -2.21 -18.10
C LEU A 419 17.63 -2.88 -18.95
N LEU A 420 18.25 -2.14 -19.88
CA LEU A 420 19.26 -2.68 -20.80
C LEU A 420 20.45 -3.33 -20.09
N PRO A 421 21.07 -2.73 -19.05
CA PRO A 421 22.16 -3.38 -18.32
C PRO A 421 21.77 -4.73 -17.71
N MET A 422 20.52 -4.90 -17.28
CA MET A 422 20.00 -6.15 -16.72
C MET A 422 19.89 -7.25 -17.77
N ILE A 423 19.71 -6.89 -19.04
CA ILE A 423 19.66 -7.83 -20.17
C ILE A 423 21.08 -8.08 -20.72
N VAL A 424 21.83 -7.01 -20.99
CA VAL A 424 23.14 -7.08 -21.64
C VAL A 424 24.15 -7.82 -20.77
N THR A 425 24.19 -7.54 -19.45
CA THR A 425 25.21 -8.10 -18.56
C THR A 425 25.16 -9.63 -18.49
N PRO A 426 23.99 -10.28 -18.31
CA PRO A 426 23.88 -11.74 -18.39
C PRO A 426 24.33 -12.33 -19.73
N LEU A 427 23.99 -11.68 -20.85
CA LEU A 427 24.33 -12.21 -22.18
C LEU A 427 25.84 -12.12 -22.47
N THR A 428 26.50 -11.06 -22.02
CA THR A 428 27.93 -10.80 -22.30
C THR A 428 28.90 -11.39 -21.27
N SER A 429 28.44 -11.72 -20.05
CA SER A 429 29.31 -12.21 -18.98
C SER A 429 29.42 -13.74 -18.93
N SER A 430 30.56 -14.30 -18.52
CA SER A 430 30.71 -15.77 -18.36
C SER A 430 29.99 -16.29 -17.11
N PHE A 431 29.03 -17.19 -17.29
CA PHE A 431 28.35 -17.90 -16.20
C PHE A 431 29.02 -19.26 -15.95
N ASN A 432 29.95 -19.28 -14.99
CA ASN A 432 30.76 -20.47 -14.69
C ASN A 432 30.16 -21.34 -13.58
N LYS A 433 29.18 -20.84 -12.82
CA LYS A 433 28.56 -21.59 -11.73
C LYS A 433 27.42 -22.45 -12.26
N GLY A 434 27.69 -23.75 -12.38
CA GLY A 434 26.64 -24.77 -12.46
C GLY A 434 25.92 -24.88 -11.12
N GLY A 435 24.60 -24.96 -11.15
CA GLY A 435 23.81 -25.14 -9.94
C GLY A 435 22.36 -25.44 -10.28
N SER A 436 21.81 -26.50 -9.68
CA SER A 436 20.38 -26.77 -9.64
C SER A 436 19.76 -25.94 -8.51
N LEU A 437 19.79 -24.61 -8.65
CA LEU A 437 19.09 -23.71 -7.72
C LEU A 437 17.63 -23.58 -8.16
N ARG A 438 16.73 -23.45 -7.19
CA ARG A 438 15.33 -23.09 -7.45
C ARG A 438 15.29 -21.72 -8.14
N PRO A 439 14.35 -21.45 -9.08
CA PRO A 439 14.16 -20.11 -9.60
C PRO A 439 13.97 -19.07 -8.49
N LEU A 440 14.63 -17.92 -8.62
CA LEU A 440 14.50 -16.82 -7.68
C LEU A 440 13.13 -16.15 -7.87
N ASP A 441 12.43 -15.87 -6.77
CA ASP A 441 11.24 -15.04 -6.80
C ASP A 441 11.63 -13.56 -6.84
N PHE A 442 11.44 -12.92 -7.99
CA PHE A 442 11.71 -11.50 -8.20
C PHE A 442 10.62 -10.59 -7.63
N GLU A 443 9.44 -11.11 -7.27
CA GLU A 443 8.36 -10.32 -6.68
C GLU A 443 8.61 -10.02 -5.19
N THR A 444 9.22 -10.96 -4.46
CA THR A 444 9.44 -10.86 -3.01
C THR A 444 10.91 -10.80 -2.60
N THR A 445 11.83 -10.63 -3.56
CA THR A 445 13.26 -10.42 -3.30
C THR A 445 13.69 -9.04 -3.78
N LEU A 446 14.31 -8.23 -2.90
CA LEU A 446 14.99 -6.98 -3.32
C LEU A 446 16.45 -7.23 -3.70
N ARG A 447 17.15 -8.05 -2.92
CA ARG A 447 18.57 -8.34 -3.08
C ARG A 447 18.79 -9.81 -3.40
N ALA A 448 19.35 -10.10 -4.57
CA ALA A 448 19.69 -11.47 -4.92
C ALA A 448 20.70 -12.05 -3.90
N PRO A 449 20.52 -13.28 -3.41
CA PRO A 449 21.51 -13.92 -2.56
C PRO A 449 22.81 -14.22 -3.31
N GLN A 450 23.95 -14.20 -2.61
CA GLN A 450 25.29 -14.34 -3.23
C GLN A 450 25.45 -15.63 -4.05
N GLN A 451 24.76 -16.71 -3.64
CA GLN A 451 24.78 -18.00 -4.32
C GLN A 451 24.15 -17.97 -5.73
N TYR A 452 23.19 -17.07 -5.98
CA TYR A 452 22.54 -16.92 -7.28
C TYR A 452 23.40 -16.16 -8.29
N LEU A 453 24.34 -15.33 -7.82
CA LEU A 453 25.16 -14.54 -8.71
C LEU A 453 26.03 -15.42 -9.60
N LYS A 454 26.09 -15.05 -10.88
CA LYS A 454 26.80 -15.77 -11.94
C LYS A 454 26.28 -17.19 -12.22
N THR A 455 25.06 -17.52 -11.79
CA THR A 455 24.37 -18.77 -12.14
C THR A 455 23.46 -18.56 -13.33
N ARG A 456 23.22 -19.62 -14.10
CA ARG A 456 22.30 -19.61 -15.24
C ARG A 456 20.86 -19.29 -14.83
N VAL A 457 20.38 -19.92 -13.75
CA VAL A 457 19.01 -19.74 -13.24
C VAL A 457 18.72 -18.26 -12.96
N TYR A 458 19.68 -17.55 -12.37
CA TYR A 458 19.55 -16.12 -12.13
C TYR A 458 19.60 -15.29 -13.42
N GLY A 459 20.55 -15.58 -14.32
CA GLY A 459 20.67 -14.91 -15.62
C GLY A 459 19.41 -15.01 -16.45
N GLU A 460 18.86 -16.22 -16.62
CA GLU A 460 17.59 -16.46 -17.32
C GLU A 460 16.43 -15.68 -16.69
N GLY A 461 16.28 -15.76 -15.36
CA GLY A 461 15.19 -15.07 -14.66
C GLY A 461 15.26 -13.54 -14.79
N VAL A 462 16.44 -12.95 -14.64
CA VAL A 462 16.64 -11.50 -14.81
C VAL A 462 16.34 -11.08 -16.25
N VAL A 463 16.84 -11.81 -17.25
CA VAL A 463 16.62 -11.49 -18.67
C VAL A 463 15.13 -11.60 -19.02
N ASP A 464 14.45 -12.65 -18.58
CA ASP A 464 13.02 -12.84 -18.83
C ASP A 464 12.17 -11.71 -18.20
N GLU A 465 12.47 -11.31 -16.95
CA GLU A 465 11.78 -10.20 -16.29
C GLU A 465 12.09 -8.84 -16.93
N ALA A 466 13.37 -8.54 -17.17
CA ALA A 466 13.77 -7.27 -17.78
C ALA A 466 13.26 -7.13 -19.22
N CYS A 467 13.26 -8.21 -20.02
CA CYS A 467 12.69 -8.20 -21.37
C CYS A 467 11.18 -7.98 -21.33
N SER A 468 10.48 -8.57 -20.37
CA SER A 468 9.03 -8.36 -20.20
C SER A 468 8.72 -6.91 -19.88
N VAL A 469 9.41 -6.31 -18.91
CA VAL A 469 9.20 -4.91 -18.53
C VAL A 469 9.58 -3.99 -19.70
N LEU A 470 10.67 -4.28 -20.42
CA LEU A 470 11.09 -3.51 -21.59
C LEU A 470 10.06 -3.61 -22.73
N ALA A 471 9.50 -4.79 -22.97
CA ALA A 471 8.46 -4.99 -23.98
C ALA A 471 7.20 -4.19 -23.62
N GLU A 472 6.74 -4.26 -22.37
CA GLU A 472 5.58 -3.49 -21.91
C GLU A 472 5.81 -1.97 -21.96
N TYR A 473 7.02 -1.52 -21.63
CA TYR A 473 7.43 -0.12 -21.78
C TYR A 473 7.40 0.32 -23.24
N LEU A 474 8.06 -0.42 -24.14
CA LEU A 474 8.11 -0.07 -25.57
C LEU A 474 6.74 -0.17 -26.26
N ALA A 475 5.82 -0.98 -25.73
CA ALA A 475 4.43 -1.09 -26.23
C ALA A 475 3.47 -0.07 -25.60
N SER A 476 3.90 0.66 -24.56
CA SER A 476 3.06 1.65 -23.88
C SER A 476 2.74 2.83 -24.79
N VAL A 477 1.59 3.48 -24.55
CA VAL A 477 1.13 4.63 -25.34
C VAL A 477 2.20 5.73 -25.46
N PRO A 478 2.86 6.19 -24.39
CA PRO A 478 3.83 7.29 -24.48
C PRO A 478 5.07 7.00 -25.34
N VAL A 479 5.34 5.72 -25.62
CA VAL A 479 6.52 5.30 -26.36
C VAL A 479 6.13 4.82 -27.75
N HIS A 480 5.24 3.84 -27.84
CA HIS A 480 4.88 3.21 -29.11
C HIS A 480 4.07 4.14 -30.01
N ALA A 481 3.11 4.87 -29.41
CA ALA A 481 2.26 5.78 -30.16
C ALA A 481 3.02 7.01 -30.64
N SER A 482 4.26 7.23 -30.19
CA SER A 482 5.03 8.40 -30.60
C SER A 482 5.47 8.32 -32.06
N VAL A 483 5.37 9.45 -32.78
CA VAL A 483 5.87 9.57 -34.15
C VAL A 483 7.37 9.25 -34.24
N ALA A 484 8.11 9.49 -33.14
CA ALA A 484 9.55 9.28 -33.03
C ALA A 484 9.93 7.86 -32.55
N PHE A 485 8.99 6.91 -32.49
CA PHE A 485 9.27 5.54 -32.06
C PHE A 485 10.46 4.87 -32.80
N PRO A 486 10.61 5.02 -34.14
CA PRO A 486 11.78 4.51 -34.87
C PRO A 486 13.10 5.02 -34.29
N GLU A 487 13.19 6.32 -34.00
CA GLU A 487 14.38 6.96 -33.46
C GLU A 487 14.64 6.56 -31.99
N VAL A 488 13.59 6.51 -31.16
CA VAL A 488 13.68 6.13 -29.74
C VAL A 488 14.22 4.70 -29.58
N THR A 489 13.88 3.81 -30.50
CA THR A 489 14.28 2.39 -30.44
C THR A 489 15.68 2.10 -30.98
N VAL A 490 16.31 3.02 -31.71
CA VAL A 490 17.68 2.83 -32.26
C VAL A 490 18.70 2.39 -31.20
N PRO A 491 18.90 3.13 -30.09
CA PRO A 491 19.88 2.72 -29.07
C PRO A 491 19.53 1.39 -28.39
N VAL A 492 18.23 1.10 -28.25
CA VAL A 492 17.73 -0.16 -27.67
C VAL A 492 18.08 -1.32 -28.59
N LEU A 493 17.73 -1.24 -29.86
CA LEU A 493 18.02 -2.28 -30.86
C LEU A 493 19.52 -2.49 -31.02
N ALA A 494 20.32 -1.42 -31.03
CA ALA A 494 21.77 -1.51 -31.09
C ALA A 494 22.35 -2.32 -29.91
N ALA A 495 21.94 -1.98 -28.68
CA ALA A 495 22.39 -2.66 -27.47
C ALA A 495 21.96 -4.14 -27.43
N LEU A 496 20.70 -4.44 -27.77
CA LEU A 496 20.18 -5.81 -27.77
C LEU A 496 20.83 -6.68 -28.86
N ARG A 497 20.98 -6.16 -30.08
CA ARG A 497 21.68 -6.88 -31.17
C ARG A 497 23.14 -7.15 -30.81
N HIS A 498 23.82 -6.20 -30.19
CA HIS A 498 25.19 -6.42 -29.70
C HIS A 498 25.22 -7.52 -28.64
N ALA A 499 24.31 -7.51 -27.67
CA ALA A 499 24.22 -8.55 -26.64
C ALA A 499 23.96 -9.94 -27.22
N ILE A 500 23.05 -10.07 -28.20
CA ILE A 500 22.78 -11.33 -28.91
C ILE A 500 24.03 -11.84 -29.63
N LYS A 501 24.73 -10.98 -30.39
CA LYS A 501 25.97 -11.35 -31.09
C LYS A 501 27.05 -11.81 -30.10
N ALA A 502 27.22 -11.10 -28.99
CA ALA A 502 28.17 -11.47 -27.95
C ALA A 502 27.81 -12.84 -27.34
N ALA A 503 26.54 -13.09 -27.03
CA ALA A 503 26.08 -14.37 -26.51
C ALA A 503 26.41 -15.53 -27.47
N TYR A 504 26.19 -15.37 -28.78
CA TYR A 504 26.51 -16.40 -29.77
C TYR A 504 28.02 -16.63 -29.97
N LYS A 505 28.86 -15.59 -29.84
CA LYS A 505 30.33 -15.74 -29.88
C LYS A 505 30.85 -16.64 -28.76
N PHE A 506 30.31 -16.52 -27.55
CA PHE A 506 30.65 -17.43 -26.44
C PHE A 506 30.22 -18.87 -26.68
N THR A 507 29.25 -19.11 -27.58
CA THR A 507 28.74 -20.46 -27.89
C THR A 507 29.44 -21.15 -29.06
N GLY A 508 30.40 -20.52 -29.74
CA GLY A 508 31.34 -21.13 -30.70
C GLY A 508 30.74 -22.10 -31.73
N ASN A 509 30.47 -21.61 -32.94
CA ASN A 509 30.34 -22.36 -34.20
C ASN A 509 30.00 -23.87 -34.10
N GLY A 510 28.75 -24.19 -33.74
CA GLY A 510 28.02 -25.40 -34.18
C GLY A 510 28.58 -26.79 -33.88
N LYS A 511 29.71 -26.96 -33.19
CA LYS A 511 30.23 -28.29 -32.82
C LYS A 511 30.67 -28.34 -31.36
N ASP A 512 29.91 -29.14 -30.64
CA ASP A 512 30.05 -29.52 -29.25
C ASP A 512 31.48 -29.62 -28.72
N LYS A 513 31.72 -28.88 -27.63
CA LYS A 513 32.41 -29.43 -26.45
C LYS A 513 31.59 -29.13 -25.20
N LYS A 514 30.55 -29.96 -25.00
CA LYS A 514 29.60 -30.02 -23.86
C LYS A 514 28.69 -28.80 -23.70
N GLY A 515 27.50 -28.89 -24.31
CA GLY A 515 26.44 -27.88 -24.40
C GLY A 515 26.18 -27.03 -23.15
N LYS A 516 26.56 -25.74 -23.22
CA LYS A 516 26.25 -24.73 -22.20
C LYS A 516 25.46 -23.55 -22.80
N SER A 517 24.18 -23.81 -23.07
CA SER A 517 23.00 -23.05 -22.60
C SER A 517 23.11 -21.53 -22.32
N LYS A 518 23.53 -20.72 -23.30
CA LYS A 518 23.12 -19.29 -23.40
C LYS A 518 22.07 -19.03 -24.49
N GLY A 519 21.67 -20.09 -25.19
CA GLY A 519 20.76 -20.01 -26.32
C GLY A 519 19.37 -19.53 -25.93
N LYS A 520 18.87 -19.91 -24.74
CA LYS A 520 17.51 -19.55 -24.32
C LYS A 520 17.36 -18.05 -24.05
N GLU A 521 18.28 -17.43 -23.31
CA GLU A 521 18.28 -15.99 -23.08
C GLU A 521 18.41 -15.22 -24.39
N ALA A 522 19.35 -15.64 -25.26
CA ALA A 522 19.54 -15.02 -26.57
C ALA A 522 18.30 -15.15 -27.46
N VAL A 523 17.58 -16.28 -27.42
CA VAL A 523 16.31 -16.49 -28.12
C VAL A 523 15.21 -15.57 -27.58
N THR A 524 15.07 -15.44 -26.26
CA THR A 524 14.10 -14.50 -25.65
C THR A 524 14.37 -13.07 -26.13
N VAL A 525 15.63 -12.63 -26.06
CA VAL A 525 16.02 -11.28 -26.49
C VAL A 525 15.82 -11.10 -27.99
N LYS A 526 16.15 -12.11 -28.81
CA LYS A 526 15.93 -12.08 -30.26
C LYS A 526 14.46 -11.96 -30.61
N ALA A 527 13.58 -12.71 -29.95
CA ALA A 527 12.14 -12.61 -30.15
C ALA A 527 11.60 -11.20 -29.85
N LEU A 528 12.11 -10.53 -28.81
CA LEU A 528 11.78 -9.13 -28.53
C LEU A 528 12.29 -8.20 -29.64
N VAL A 529 13.55 -8.33 -30.04
CA VAL A 529 14.16 -7.52 -31.11
C VAL A 529 13.35 -7.60 -32.40
N ASP A 530 12.95 -8.80 -32.82
CA ASP A 530 12.19 -9.00 -34.06
C ASP A 530 10.83 -8.27 -34.02
N ARG A 531 10.17 -8.24 -32.85
CA ARG A 531 8.88 -7.54 -32.68
C ARG A 531 9.00 -6.04 -32.57
N VAL A 532 10.12 -5.56 -32.01
CA VAL A 532 10.45 -4.13 -32.03
C VAL A 532 10.74 -3.69 -33.47
N GLU A 533 11.53 -4.44 -34.23
CA GLU A 533 11.83 -4.14 -35.64
C GLU A 533 10.57 -4.15 -36.53
N GLU A 534 9.65 -5.10 -36.31
CA GLU A 534 8.35 -5.13 -36.99
C GLU A 534 7.52 -3.88 -36.67
N SER A 535 7.54 -3.45 -35.41
CA SER A 535 6.84 -2.22 -34.98
C SER A 535 7.47 -0.96 -35.53
N VAL A 536 8.80 -0.90 -35.65
CA VAL A 536 9.50 0.22 -36.28
C VAL A 536 9.03 0.39 -37.72
N LYS A 537 9.02 -0.69 -38.51
CA LYS A 537 8.51 -0.66 -39.89
C LYS A 537 7.04 -0.24 -39.95
N TRP A 538 6.22 -0.76 -39.03
CA TRP A 538 4.81 -0.41 -38.95
C TRP A 538 4.58 1.09 -38.69
N VAL A 539 5.40 1.72 -37.84
CA VAL A 539 5.35 3.17 -37.58
C VAL A 539 5.89 3.94 -38.79
N GLU A 540 7.02 3.53 -39.38
CA GLU A 540 7.59 4.15 -40.59
C GLU A 540 6.59 4.17 -41.75
N ASP A 541 5.89 3.06 -41.99
CA ASP A 541 4.89 2.97 -43.05
C ASP A 541 3.71 3.92 -42.84
N ARG A 542 3.27 4.10 -41.58
CA ARG A 542 2.25 5.10 -41.23
C ARG A 542 2.76 6.53 -41.35
N ARG A 543 4.03 6.76 -41.00
CA ARG A 543 4.68 8.07 -41.06
C ARG A 543 4.85 8.56 -42.50
N LYS A 544 4.96 7.67 -43.50
CA LYS A 544 5.02 8.05 -44.93
C LYS A 544 3.82 8.90 -45.38
N GLY A 545 2.64 8.69 -44.77
CA GLY A 545 1.42 9.43 -45.09
C GLY A 545 1.23 10.74 -44.30
N VAL A 546 2.20 11.13 -43.48
CA VAL A 546 2.12 12.32 -42.64
C VAL A 546 2.54 13.56 -43.42
N SER A 547 1.67 14.58 -43.48
CA SER A 547 1.91 15.86 -44.14
C SER A 547 2.35 16.98 -43.19
N PHE A 548 2.55 16.69 -41.91
CA PHE A 548 2.86 17.69 -40.90
C PHE A 548 4.32 17.70 -40.49
N ALA A 549 4.81 18.89 -40.16
CA ALA A 549 6.15 19.09 -39.59
C ALA A 549 6.14 18.80 -38.07
N PRO A 550 7.29 18.42 -37.48
CA PRO A 550 7.40 18.17 -36.03
C PRO A 550 7.01 19.36 -35.15
N GLU A 551 7.11 20.59 -35.67
CA GLU A 551 6.73 21.82 -34.96
C GLU A 551 5.22 21.94 -34.72
N LYS A 552 4.40 21.22 -35.52
CA LYS A 552 2.95 21.24 -35.41
C LYS A 552 2.47 20.25 -34.34
N LEU A 553 2.68 20.61 -33.07
CA LEU A 553 2.39 19.75 -31.91
C LEU A 553 0.94 19.23 -31.88
N ASP A 554 -0.03 20.04 -32.28
CA ASP A 554 -1.44 19.60 -32.30
C ASP A 554 -1.71 18.48 -33.31
N GLU A 555 -1.07 18.56 -34.49
CA GLU A 555 -1.18 17.53 -35.52
C GLU A 555 -0.43 16.25 -35.11
N VAL A 556 0.74 16.40 -34.46
CA VAL A 556 1.48 15.30 -33.85
C VAL A 556 0.62 14.60 -32.80
N HIS A 557 0.11 15.32 -31.80
CA HIS A 557 -0.73 14.75 -30.74
C HIS A 557 -1.98 14.07 -31.30
N ARG A 558 -2.60 14.65 -32.35
CA ARG A 558 -3.75 14.02 -33.02
C ARG A 558 -3.37 12.69 -33.66
N TRP A 559 -2.20 12.61 -34.31
CA TRP A 559 -1.71 11.36 -34.88
C TRP A 559 -1.42 10.32 -33.80
N GLU A 560 -0.70 10.70 -32.74
CA GLU A 560 -0.33 9.80 -31.65
C GLU A 560 -1.56 9.26 -30.92
N ASN A 561 -2.57 10.10 -30.66
CA ASN A 561 -3.83 9.68 -30.03
C ASN A 561 -4.66 8.71 -30.89
N ASN A 562 -4.47 8.70 -32.21
CA ASN A 562 -5.16 7.78 -33.11
C ASN A 562 -4.49 6.40 -33.19
N VAL A 563 -3.28 6.24 -32.62
CA VAL A 563 -2.57 4.96 -32.59
C VAL A 563 -3.15 4.06 -31.51
N LYS A 564 -3.85 3.01 -31.94
CA LYS A 564 -4.29 1.92 -31.07
C LYS A 564 -3.13 0.98 -30.77
N THR A 565 -2.41 1.24 -29.67
CA THR A 565 -1.21 0.46 -29.29
C THR A 565 -1.46 -1.03 -29.14
N GLU A 566 -2.66 -1.46 -28.73
CA GLU A 566 -3.01 -2.88 -28.59
C GLU A 566 -3.04 -3.65 -29.92
N GLU A 567 -3.30 -2.95 -31.04
CA GLU A 567 -3.37 -3.55 -32.38
C GLU A 567 -2.00 -3.64 -33.06
N THR A 568 -0.99 -2.97 -32.50
CA THR A 568 0.37 -2.93 -33.02
C THR A 568 1.06 -4.29 -32.90
N PRO A 569 2.11 -4.56 -33.70
CA PRO A 569 2.85 -5.82 -33.60
C PRO A 569 3.40 -6.08 -32.18
N LEU A 570 3.99 -5.06 -31.55
CA LEU A 570 4.51 -5.17 -30.19
C LEU A 570 3.40 -5.25 -29.13
N GLY A 571 2.29 -4.53 -29.29
CA GLY A 571 1.14 -4.63 -28.39
C GLY A 571 0.53 -6.03 -28.39
N LYS A 572 0.36 -6.64 -29.56
CA LYS A 572 -0.09 -8.04 -29.70
C LYS A 572 0.86 -9.02 -29.02
N PHE A 573 2.17 -8.83 -29.21
CA PHE A 573 3.20 -9.64 -28.57
C PHE A 573 3.16 -9.55 -27.04
N VAL A 574 3.08 -8.33 -26.50
CA VAL A 574 2.99 -8.09 -25.06
C VAL A 574 1.74 -8.72 -24.47
N ARG A 575 0.58 -8.62 -25.14
CA ARG A 575 -0.66 -9.24 -24.68
C ARG A 575 -0.55 -10.76 -24.55
N VAL A 576 0.10 -11.41 -25.51
CA VAL A 576 0.37 -12.87 -25.45
C VAL A 576 1.33 -13.19 -24.30
N GLN A 577 2.40 -12.42 -24.13
CA GLN A 577 3.34 -12.62 -23.03
C GLN A 577 2.68 -12.46 -21.65
N ARG A 578 1.85 -11.43 -21.47
CA ARG A 578 1.12 -11.15 -20.23
C ARG A 578 0.23 -12.33 -19.86
N LYS A 579 -0.56 -12.83 -20.81
CA LYS A 579 -1.41 -14.02 -20.61
C LYS A 579 -0.59 -15.27 -20.26
N ALA A 580 0.56 -15.47 -20.92
CA ALA A 580 1.45 -16.59 -20.61
C ALA A 580 2.10 -16.49 -19.22
N LYS A 581 2.46 -15.28 -18.78
CA LYS A 581 2.96 -15.04 -17.41
C LYS A 581 1.88 -15.26 -16.37
N GLU A 582 0.68 -14.73 -16.57
CA GLU A 582 -0.44 -14.91 -15.65
C GLU A 582 -0.80 -16.40 -15.48
N ASN A 583 -0.84 -17.15 -16.58
CA ASN A 583 -1.07 -18.60 -16.54
C ASN A 583 0.04 -19.35 -15.78
N ARG A 584 1.31 -18.97 -15.99
CA ARG A 584 2.44 -19.54 -15.23
C ARG A 584 2.32 -19.24 -13.74
N ARG A 585 1.94 -18.01 -13.38
CA ARG A 585 1.74 -17.61 -11.98
C ARG A 585 0.63 -18.43 -11.31
N ARG A 586 -0.55 -18.52 -11.95
CA ARG A 586 -1.68 -19.34 -11.47
C ARG A 586 -1.29 -20.81 -11.30
N LEU A 587 -0.48 -21.35 -12.20
CA LEU A 587 0.00 -22.73 -12.09
C LEU A 587 0.96 -22.90 -10.90
N MET A 588 1.88 -21.95 -10.70
CA MET A 588 2.81 -21.97 -9.57
C MET A 588 2.08 -21.82 -8.22
N GLU A 589 1.07 -20.95 -8.13
CA GLU A 589 0.22 -20.79 -6.95
C GLU A 589 -0.48 -22.11 -6.60
N LYS A 590 -1.08 -22.79 -7.58
CA LYS A 590 -1.72 -24.11 -7.40
C LYS A 590 -0.74 -25.21 -6.96
N VAL A 591 0.48 -25.19 -7.49
CA VAL A 591 1.53 -26.14 -7.08
C VAL A 591 1.95 -25.86 -5.64
N CYS A 592 2.14 -24.60 -5.26
CA CYS A 592 2.49 -24.20 -3.90
C CYS A 592 1.40 -24.59 -2.89
N SER A 593 0.11 -24.38 -3.22
CA SER A 593 -1.01 -24.79 -2.37
C SER A 593 -1.13 -26.31 -2.24
N SER A 594 -0.83 -27.07 -3.31
CA SER A 594 -0.85 -28.53 -3.27
C SER A 594 0.28 -29.16 -2.44
N ILE A 595 1.44 -28.50 -2.39
CA ILE A 595 2.61 -28.95 -1.61
C ILE A 595 2.43 -28.59 -0.14
N GLY A 596 1.87 -27.41 0.16
CA GLY A 596 1.50 -27.03 1.53
C GLY A 596 0.50 -28.00 2.18
N GLY A 597 -0.48 -28.49 1.41
CA GLY A 597 -1.43 -29.52 1.88
C GLY A 597 -0.84 -30.93 2.04
N LYS A 598 0.34 -31.21 1.50
CA LYS A 598 1.05 -32.50 1.67
C LYS A 598 2.09 -32.51 2.79
N MET A 599 2.45 -31.35 3.34
CA MET A 599 3.30 -31.26 4.54
C MET A 599 2.49 -31.20 5.84
N LEU A 600 1.16 -31.12 5.75
CA LEU A 600 0.22 -31.09 6.88
C LEU A 600 -0.61 -32.38 7.02
N ASN A 601 -0.27 -33.44 6.28
CA ASN A 601 -0.88 -34.77 6.40
C ASN A 601 0.17 -35.80 6.81
#